data_AF-A0A953AFJ1-F1
#
_entry.id   AF-A0A953AFJ1-F1
#
_cell.length_a   1.000
_cell.length_b   1.000
_cell.length_c   1.000
_cell.angle_alpha   90.00
_cell.angle_beta   90.00
_cell.angle_gamma   90.00
#
_symmetry.space_group_name_H-M   'P 1'
#
loop_
_entity.id
_entity.type
_entity.pdbx_description
1 polymer ?
#
loop_
_entity_poly.entity_id
_entity_poly.type
_entity_poly.pdbx_seq_one_letter_code
_entity_poly.pdbx_strand_id
1 'polypeptide(L)'
;MVARVEHSVVTGTQPVPVKGLQSYTFDSLPLQYGGHFGPVTLAYETWGRLNAAGDNAILIAHALTGSSHAHDPEHPDDPKAAWWNPLIGPGRPFDTSRYFVVCSNVLGGCYGSTGPSSIDPSTGRPYGMRFPLVTIRDMVRAQRRLIEHLGVRRLIVAGGSIGGQQALEWAVCYPELVDKVIVVAATSALTAQAIAFSEVGRQAIMLDPRWQGGDYPPGEGPDAGLAIARMLGMITYQSEEAMELRFSRRPARNCEVPSPTRTPSLGTRFDVE
;
A
#
# COMPACT_ATOMS: atom_id res chain seq x y z
N MET A 1 -4.27 -36.70 27.92
CA MET A 1 -3.16 -36.75 26.94
C MET A 1 -3.10 -35.36 26.31
N VAL A 2 -2.24 -34.51 26.86
CA VAL A 2 -2.18 -33.07 26.56
C VAL A 2 -1.26 -32.88 25.36
N ALA A 3 -1.81 -32.54 24.21
CA ALA A 3 -1.02 -32.09 23.07
C ALA A 3 -0.63 -30.62 23.33
N ARG A 4 0.62 -30.41 23.76
CA ARG A 4 1.25 -29.09 23.78
C ARG A 4 1.40 -28.64 22.33
N VAL A 5 0.70 -27.57 21.94
CA VAL A 5 1.03 -26.81 20.74
C VAL A 5 2.11 -25.82 21.15
N GLU A 6 3.30 -25.96 20.58
CA GLU A 6 4.39 -25.01 20.78
C GLU A 6 4.01 -23.68 20.12
N HIS A 7 3.94 -22.62 20.94
CA HIS A 7 3.78 -21.26 20.47
C HIS A 7 5.11 -20.76 19.89
N SER A 8 5.19 -20.73 18.56
CA SER A 8 6.16 -19.86 17.89
C SER A 8 5.59 -18.44 17.90
N VAL A 9 6.18 -17.59 18.71
CA VAL A 9 6.03 -16.13 18.60
C VAL A 9 6.59 -15.77 17.22
N VAL A 10 5.71 -15.39 16.29
CA VAL A 10 6.10 -14.91 14.95
C VAL A 10 6.83 -13.58 15.13
N THR A 11 8.15 -13.69 15.32
CA THR A 11 9.10 -12.59 15.24
C THR A 11 9.59 -12.55 13.80
N GLY A 12 9.33 -11.45 13.10
CA GLY A 12 9.86 -11.19 11.76
C GLY A 12 9.19 -11.96 10.63
N THR A 13 8.02 -11.51 10.15
CA THR A 13 7.63 -11.85 8.78
C THR A 13 8.47 -11.01 7.82
N GLN A 14 9.60 -11.56 7.39
CA GLN A 14 10.08 -11.30 6.04
C GLN A 14 8.89 -11.52 5.09
N PRO A 15 8.55 -10.59 4.18
CA PRO A 15 7.46 -10.81 3.25
C PRO A 15 7.72 -12.13 2.51
N VAL A 16 6.71 -13.00 2.49
CA VAL A 16 6.74 -14.24 1.71
C VAL A 16 7.14 -13.84 0.27
N PRO A 17 8.13 -14.50 -0.35
CA PRO A 17 8.52 -14.17 -1.72
C PRO A 17 7.30 -14.25 -2.62
N VAL A 18 6.86 -13.10 -3.12
CA VAL A 18 5.74 -13.04 -4.05
C VAL A 18 6.24 -13.57 -5.39
N LYS A 19 5.69 -14.71 -5.81
CA LYS A 19 6.04 -15.35 -7.08
C LYS A 19 5.67 -14.40 -8.23
N GLY A 20 6.66 -14.00 -9.03
CA GLY A 20 6.46 -13.08 -10.16
C GLY A 20 6.79 -11.62 -9.88
N LEU A 21 7.27 -11.29 -8.68
CA LEU A 21 7.78 -9.95 -8.37
C LEU A 21 8.99 -9.62 -9.24
N GLN A 22 8.90 -8.52 -9.96
CA GLN A 22 9.95 -7.95 -10.81
C GLN A 22 10.36 -6.59 -10.25
N SER A 23 11.52 -6.10 -10.70
CA SER A 23 11.97 -4.76 -10.35
C SER A 23 12.57 -4.04 -11.56
N TYR A 24 12.43 -2.72 -11.59
CA TYR A 24 13.01 -1.86 -12.59
C TYR A 24 13.67 -0.66 -11.90
N THR A 25 14.95 -0.43 -12.19
CA THR A 25 15.74 0.65 -11.59
C THR A 25 16.15 1.68 -12.64
N PHE A 26 16.04 2.96 -12.30
CA PHE A 26 16.47 4.07 -13.12
C PHE A 26 17.16 5.16 -12.27
N ASP A 27 18.07 5.91 -12.88
CA ASP A 27 19.07 6.69 -12.11
C ASP A 27 18.52 7.94 -11.43
N SER A 28 17.45 8.54 -11.97
CA SER A 28 16.99 9.85 -11.51
C SER A 28 15.50 10.08 -11.78
N LEU A 29 14.84 10.69 -10.80
CA LEU A 29 13.46 11.13 -10.82
C LEU A 29 13.37 12.62 -10.43
N PRO A 30 12.83 13.50 -11.29
CA PRO A 30 12.55 14.87 -10.91
C PRO A 30 11.36 14.94 -9.94
N LEU A 31 11.55 15.62 -8.80
CA LEU A 31 10.51 15.75 -7.76
C LEU A 31 9.62 16.98 -8.00
N GLN A 32 8.37 16.92 -7.55
CA GLN A 32 7.40 18.01 -7.74
C GLN A 32 7.83 19.29 -7.02
N TYR A 33 8.39 19.17 -5.82
CA TYR A 33 8.86 20.32 -5.03
C TYR A 33 10.32 20.72 -5.35
N GLY A 34 10.87 20.24 -6.46
CA GLY A 34 12.21 20.56 -6.92
C GLY A 34 13.26 19.53 -6.52
N GLY A 35 14.40 19.57 -7.21
CA GLY A 35 15.47 18.59 -7.05
C GLY A 35 15.22 17.28 -7.81
N HIS A 36 16.15 16.34 -7.61
CA HIS A 36 16.13 15.01 -8.21
C HIS A 36 16.41 13.96 -7.14
N PHE A 37 15.81 12.79 -7.28
CA PHE A 37 16.03 11.65 -6.40
C PHE A 37 16.42 10.42 -7.20
N GLY A 38 17.41 9.67 -6.74
CA GLY A 38 17.77 8.39 -7.32
C GLY A 38 19.06 7.79 -6.75
N PRO A 39 19.37 6.53 -7.12
CA PRO A 39 18.61 5.67 -8.02
C PRO A 39 17.25 5.26 -7.42
N VAL A 40 16.25 5.07 -8.29
CA VAL A 40 14.89 4.65 -7.92
C VAL A 40 14.60 3.28 -8.52
N THR A 41 14.15 2.37 -7.68
CA THR A 41 13.65 1.05 -8.03
C THR A 41 12.14 1.01 -7.81
N LEU A 42 11.38 0.53 -8.81
CA LEU A 42 10.00 0.12 -8.62
C LEU A 42 9.90 -1.40 -8.65
N ALA A 43 9.32 -1.98 -7.61
CA ALA A 43 8.89 -3.37 -7.61
C ALA A 43 7.49 -3.47 -8.21
N TYR A 44 7.26 -4.47 -9.07
CA TYR A 44 6.01 -4.60 -9.80
C TYR A 44 5.71 -6.06 -10.17
N GLU A 45 4.44 -6.32 -10.46
CA GLU A 45 3.94 -7.57 -10.98
C GLU A 45 3.10 -7.32 -12.23
N THR A 46 2.99 -8.35 -13.07
CA THR A 46 2.28 -8.29 -14.34
C THR A 46 1.48 -9.56 -14.59
N TRP A 47 0.29 -9.42 -15.18
CA TRP A 47 -0.55 -10.54 -15.58
C TRP A 47 -1.10 -10.35 -17.00
N GLY A 48 -1.20 -11.43 -17.76
CA GLY A 48 -1.56 -11.36 -19.18
C GLY A 48 -0.35 -11.02 -20.08
N ARG A 49 -0.60 -10.59 -21.31
CA ARG A 49 0.45 -10.33 -22.31
C ARG A 49 0.26 -9.00 -23.02
N LEU A 50 1.30 -8.18 -23.05
CA LEU A 50 1.32 -6.97 -23.87
C LEU A 50 1.33 -7.35 -25.35
N ASN A 51 0.44 -6.74 -26.13
CA ASN A 51 0.38 -6.97 -27.56
C ASN A 51 1.49 -6.19 -28.30
N ALA A 52 1.68 -6.47 -29.59
CA ALA A 52 2.74 -5.85 -30.39
C ALA A 52 2.54 -4.32 -30.59
N ALA A 53 1.29 -3.85 -30.51
CA ALA A 53 0.97 -2.42 -30.60
C ALA A 53 1.32 -1.67 -29.30
N GLY A 54 1.35 -2.36 -28.16
CA GLY A 54 1.55 -1.79 -26.83
C GLY A 54 0.31 -1.08 -26.29
N ASP A 55 -0.89 -1.41 -26.78
CA ASP A 55 -2.11 -0.63 -26.53
C ASP A 55 -3.17 -1.34 -25.68
N ASN A 56 -2.87 -2.52 -25.14
CA ASN A 56 -3.78 -3.29 -24.28
C ASN A 56 -3.37 -3.29 -22.80
N ALA A 57 -2.73 -2.24 -22.29
CA ALA A 57 -2.26 -2.21 -20.90
C ALA A 57 -3.29 -1.62 -19.92
N ILE A 58 -3.37 -2.22 -18.73
CA ILE A 58 -4.08 -1.69 -17.56
C ILE A 58 -3.08 -1.51 -16.42
N LEU A 59 -2.89 -0.30 -15.93
CA LEU A 59 -2.15 -0.03 -14.69
C LEU A 59 -3.12 -0.03 -13.50
N ILE A 60 -2.90 -0.92 -12.56
CA ILE A 60 -3.55 -0.96 -11.27
C ILE A 60 -2.70 -0.17 -10.27
N ALA A 61 -3.25 0.92 -9.75
CA ALA A 61 -2.63 1.74 -8.71
C ALA A 61 -3.20 1.36 -7.34
N HIS A 62 -2.34 0.82 -6.47
CA HIS A 62 -2.76 0.33 -5.15
C HIS A 62 -3.03 1.48 -4.16
N ALA A 63 -3.80 1.17 -3.10
CA ALA A 63 -4.13 2.11 -2.02
C ALA A 63 -2.99 2.24 -0.98
N LEU A 64 -3.17 3.02 0.10
CA LEU A 64 -2.08 3.45 1.00
C LEU A 64 -1.23 2.31 1.57
N THR A 65 -1.88 1.21 1.96
CA THR A 65 -1.22 0.03 2.54
C THR A 65 -1.23 -1.18 1.59
N GLY A 66 -1.47 -0.94 0.30
CA GLY A 66 -1.37 -1.98 -0.72
C GLY A 66 0.08 -2.25 -1.15
N SER A 67 0.23 -3.17 -2.08
CA SER A 67 1.51 -3.55 -2.69
C SER A 67 1.33 -3.82 -4.19
N SER A 68 2.40 -4.25 -4.88
CA SER A 68 2.29 -4.77 -6.25
C SER A 68 1.37 -5.99 -6.36
N HIS A 69 1.19 -6.76 -5.28
CA HIS A 69 0.55 -8.06 -5.30
C HIS A 69 -0.99 -7.97 -5.31
N ALA A 70 -1.54 -7.60 -6.46
CA ALA A 70 -2.97 -7.41 -6.66
C ALA A 70 -3.73 -8.70 -7.00
N HIS A 71 -3.04 -9.73 -7.50
CA HIS A 71 -3.62 -11.00 -7.92
C HIS A 71 -2.67 -12.18 -7.67
N ASP A 72 -3.21 -13.28 -7.15
CA ASP A 72 -2.55 -14.57 -7.01
C ASP A 72 -3.19 -15.59 -7.98
N PRO A 73 -2.50 -15.98 -9.06
CA PRO A 73 -3.03 -16.94 -10.03
C PRO A 73 -3.10 -18.39 -9.51
N GLU A 74 -2.40 -18.72 -8.43
CA GLU A 74 -2.46 -20.06 -7.80
C GLU A 74 -3.71 -20.21 -6.93
N HIS A 75 -4.20 -19.10 -6.38
CA HIS A 75 -5.39 -19.04 -5.53
C HIS A 75 -6.39 -17.98 -6.00
N PRO A 76 -6.86 -17.99 -7.26
CA PRO A 76 -7.56 -16.87 -7.89
C PRO A 76 -8.91 -16.52 -7.24
N ASP A 77 -9.51 -17.45 -6.49
CA ASP A 77 -10.78 -17.27 -5.80
C ASP A 77 -10.63 -16.95 -4.29
N ASP A 78 -9.41 -16.97 -3.74
CA ASP A 78 -9.19 -16.60 -2.34
C ASP A 78 -9.01 -15.07 -2.21
N PRO A 79 -9.98 -14.33 -1.62
CA PRO A 79 -9.84 -12.88 -1.45
C PRO A 79 -8.73 -12.48 -0.45
N LYS A 80 -8.12 -13.44 0.27
CA LYS A 80 -7.00 -13.19 1.17
C LYS A 80 -5.64 -13.36 0.51
N ALA A 81 -5.57 -14.05 -0.63
CA ALA A 81 -4.30 -14.31 -1.31
C ALA A 81 -3.68 -13.03 -1.90
N ALA A 82 -4.51 -12.12 -2.42
CA ALA A 82 -4.08 -10.83 -2.94
C ALA A 82 -5.14 -9.74 -2.74
N TRP A 83 -4.75 -8.46 -2.74
CA TRP A 83 -5.64 -7.38 -2.28
C TRP A 83 -6.79 -7.02 -3.23
N TRP A 84 -6.73 -7.42 -4.50
CA TRP A 84 -7.82 -7.31 -5.49
C TRP A 84 -8.06 -8.62 -6.25
N ASN A 85 -7.75 -9.74 -5.60
CA ASN A 85 -7.67 -11.03 -6.25
C ASN A 85 -8.87 -11.42 -7.13
N PRO A 86 -10.14 -11.24 -6.68
CA PRO A 86 -11.30 -11.65 -7.47
C PRO A 86 -11.57 -10.79 -8.71
N LEU A 87 -10.89 -9.64 -8.85
CA LEU A 87 -11.11 -8.68 -9.93
C LEU A 87 -10.19 -8.89 -11.13
N ILE A 88 -9.06 -9.57 -10.95
CA ILE A 88 -8.01 -9.74 -11.96
C ILE A 88 -7.95 -11.21 -12.35
N GLY A 89 -7.80 -11.50 -13.64
CA GLY A 89 -7.69 -12.87 -14.16
C GLY A 89 -8.51 -13.12 -15.42
N PRO A 90 -8.42 -14.31 -16.04
CA PRO A 90 -9.17 -14.61 -17.27
C PRO A 90 -10.68 -14.48 -17.06
N GLY A 91 -11.34 -13.67 -17.89
CA GLY A 91 -12.79 -13.42 -17.83
C GLY A 91 -13.28 -12.60 -16.62
N ARG A 92 -12.36 -12.07 -15.80
CA ARG A 92 -12.68 -11.17 -14.65
C ARG A 92 -12.79 -9.71 -15.11
N PRO A 93 -13.25 -8.76 -14.26
CA PRO A 93 -13.34 -7.34 -14.64
C PRO A 93 -12.05 -6.76 -15.25
N PHE A 94 -10.89 -7.10 -14.68
CA PHE A 94 -9.58 -6.85 -15.27
C PHE A 94 -9.08 -8.12 -15.97
N ASP A 95 -9.62 -8.34 -17.18
CA ASP A 95 -9.47 -9.59 -17.93
C ASP A 95 -8.06 -9.78 -18.51
N THR A 96 -7.27 -10.66 -17.90
CA THR A 96 -5.88 -10.93 -18.31
C THR A 96 -5.77 -11.78 -19.57
N SER A 97 -6.88 -12.31 -20.10
CA SER A 97 -6.91 -12.94 -21.43
C SER A 97 -6.90 -11.90 -22.57
N ARG A 98 -7.22 -10.64 -22.25
CA ARG A 98 -7.35 -9.53 -23.21
C ARG A 98 -6.34 -8.43 -22.97
N TYR A 99 -6.07 -8.13 -21.70
CA TYR A 99 -5.24 -7.01 -21.28
C TYR A 99 -3.94 -7.48 -20.62
N PHE A 100 -2.92 -6.63 -20.73
CA PHE A 100 -1.70 -6.70 -19.95
C PHE A 100 -1.89 -5.85 -18.69
N VAL A 101 -2.13 -6.51 -17.56
CA VAL A 101 -2.34 -5.86 -16.28
C VAL A 101 -1.00 -5.69 -15.57
N VAL A 102 -0.70 -4.49 -15.09
CA VAL A 102 0.52 -4.14 -14.36
C VAL A 102 0.15 -3.53 -13.02
N CYS A 103 0.83 -3.91 -11.95
CA CYS A 103 0.71 -3.24 -10.65
C CYS A 103 2.11 -3.04 -10.06
N SER A 104 2.48 -1.78 -9.80
CA SER A 104 3.74 -1.44 -9.14
C SER A 104 3.50 -1.02 -7.70
N ASN A 105 4.36 -1.45 -6.78
CA ASN A 105 4.42 -0.84 -5.46
C ASN A 105 4.87 0.62 -5.59
N VAL A 106 4.22 1.54 -4.88
CA VAL A 106 4.48 2.99 -5.01
C VAL A 106 5.89 3.38 -4.54
N LEU A 107 6.42 4.45 -5.13
CA LEU A 107 7.58 5.16 -4.59
C LEU A 107 7.26 5.62 -3.15
N GLY A 108 8.17 5.36 -2.21
CA GLY A 108 7.94 5.60 -0.79
C GLY A 108 7.26 4.45 -0.05
N GLY A 109 6.82 3.39 -0.76
CA GLY A 109 6.28 2.18 -0.14
C GLY A 109 7.36 1.30 0.51
N CYS A 110 6.94 0.17 1.09
CA CYS A 110 7.82 -0.76 1.80
C CYS A 110 7.79 -2.20 1.25
N TYR A 111 7.15 -2.43 0.09
CA TYR A 111 7.06 -3.73 -0.58
C TYR A 111 7.95 -3.78 -1.83
N GLY A 112 9.24 -3.51 -1.68
CA GLY A 112 10.27 -3.68 -2.70
C GLY A 112 10.64 -2.43 -3.51
N SER A 113 9.71 -1.50 -3.74
CA SER A 113 10.06 -0.20 -4.34
C SER A 113 10.86 0.66 -3.38
N THR A 114 11.66 1.59 -3.93
CA THR A 114 12.48 2.51 -3.15
C THR A 114 11.61 3.35 -2.21
N GLY A 115 11.92 3.28 -0.92
CA GLY A 115 11.22 3.98 0.16
C GLY A 115 12.14 4.23 1.36
N PRO A 116 11.61 4.75 2.48
CA PRO A 116 12.40 5.09 3.65
C PRO A 116 13.21 3.92 4.24
N SER A 117 12.75 2.68 4.07
CA SER A 117 13.46 1.47 4.51
C SER A 117 14.54 0.98 3.54
N SER A 118 14.60 1.52 2.32
CA SER A 118 15.63 1.18 1.33
C SER A 118 16.98 1.75 1.72
N ILE A 119 18.06 1.09 1.32
CA ILE A 119 19.42 1.55 1.56
C ILE A 119 19.74 2.77 0.70
N ASP A 120 20.21 3.84 1.34
CA ASP A 120 20.79 5.01 0.72
C ASP A 120 22.22 4.69 0.25
N PRO A 121 22.49 4.69 -1.07
CA PRO A 121 23.81 4.37 -1.60
C PRO A 121 24.92 5.31 -1.12
N SER A 122 24.59 6.54 -0.71
CA SER A 122 25.57 7.52 -0.25
C SER A 122 26.04 7.26 1.18
N THR A 123 25.22 6.60 2.00
CA THR A 123 25.52 6.37 3.43
C THR A 123 25.62 4.90 3.80
N GLY A 124 25.16 3.97 2.95
CA GLY A 124 25.11 2.54 3.23
C GLY A 124 24.09 2.14 4.31
N ARG A 125 23.18 3.04 4.68
CA ARG A 125 22.15 2.83 5.72
C ARG A 125 20.75 3.09 5.14
N PRO A 126 19.65 2.63 5.78
CA PRO A 126 18.30 2.98 5.34
C PRO A 126 18.13 4.50 5.21
N TYR A 127 17.30 4.99 4.26
CA TYR A 127 17.05 6.43 4.12
C TYR A 127 16.45 7.06 5.39
N GLY A 128 15.50 6.39 6.04
CA GLY A 128 14.76 6.95 7.18
C GLY A 128 14.14 8.31 6.83
N MET A 129 14.28 9.29 7.72
CA MET A 129 13.78 10.66 7.48
C MET A 129 14.59 11.46 6.45
N ARG A 130 15.71 10.93 5.92
CA ARG A 130 16.42 11.53 4.78
C ARG A 130 15.71 11.25 3.45
N PHE A 131 14.75 10.32 3.44
CA PHE A 131 13.94 10.08 2.26
C PHE A 131 13.18 11.36 1.87
N PRO A 132 13.18 11.78 0.60
CA PRO A 132 12.51 13.00 0.21
C PRO A 132 11.00 12.91 0.43
N LEU A 133 10.37 14.05 0.70
CA LEU A 133 8.91 14.14 0.64
C LEU A 133 8.45 13.90 -0.79
N VAL A 134 7.66 12.85 -1.00
CA VAL A 134 7.11 12.48 -2.30
C VAL A 134 5.63 12.82 -2.41
N THR A 135 5.21 13.18 -3.60
CA THR A 135 3.82 13.51 -3.94
C THR A 135 3.18 12.41 -4.81
N ILE A 136 1.87 12.48 -5.01
CA ILE A 136 1.17 11.63 -6.00
C ILE A 136 1.77 11.79 -7.39
N ARG A 137 2.14 13.02 -7.78
CA ARG A 137 2.79 13.31 -9.06
C ARG A 137 4.14 12.62 -9.18
N ASP A 138 4.92 12.55 -8.09
CA ASP A 138 6.21 11.86 -8.09
C ASP A 138 6.03 10.33 -8.22
N MET A 139 5.04 9.76 -7.54
CA MET A 139 4.66 8.35 -7.72
C MET A 139 4.30 8.05 -9.18
N VAL A 140 3.49 8.93 -9.80
CA VAL A 140 3.04 8.80 -11.19
C VAL A 140 4.19 9.01 -12.18
N ARG A 141 5.12 9.92 -11.92
CA ARG A 141 6.37 10.06 -12.69
C ARG A 141 7.23 8.81 -12.61
N ALA A 142 7.36 8.19 -11.43
CA ALA A 142 8.08 6.93 -11.28
C ALA A 142 7.40 5.81 -12.07
N GLN A 143 6.07 5.68 -11.95
CA GLN A 143 5.29 4.72 -12.74
C GLN A 143 5.45 4.96 -14.24
N ARG A 144 5.50 6.22 -14.70
CA ARG A 144 5.71 6.55 -16.12
C ARG A 144 7.03 6.00 -16.67
N ARG A 145 8.09 5.95 -15.86
CA ARG A 145 9.37 5.31 -16.25
C ARG A 145 9.23 3.80 -16.40
N LEU A 146 8.47 3.15 -15.52
CA LEU A 146 8.17 1.73 -15.62
C LEU A 146 7.30 1.41 -16.85
N ILE A 147 6.24 2.17 -17.07
CA ILE A 147 5.34 2.00 -18.24
C ILE A 147 6.11 2.14 -19.56
N GLU A 148 7.07 3.07 -19.63
CA GLU A 148 7.98 3.20 -20.78
C GLU A 148 8.85 1.96 -20.98
N HIS A 149 9.47 1.50 -19.90
CA HIS A 149 10.35 0.34 -19.90
C HIS A 149 9.63 -0.92 -20.38
N LEU A 150 8.36 -1.08 -20.01
CA LEU A 150 7.52 -2.19 -20.44
C LEU A 150 7.03 -2.07 -21.89
N GLY A 151 7.31 -0.95 -22.59
CA GLY A 151 6.93 -0.73 -23.98
C GLY A 151 5.45 -0.38 -24.17
N VAL A 152 4.77 0.06 -23.12
CA VAL A 152 3.35 0.43 -23.16
C VAL A 152 3.17 1.78 -23.85
N ARG A 153 2.22 1.83 -24.80
CA ARG A 153 1.91 3.01 -25.63
C ARG A 153 0.50 3.55 -25.43
N ARG A 154 -0.42 2.78 -24.85
CA ARG A 154 -1.74 3.23 -24.39
C ARG A 154 -2.09 2.56 -23.07
N LEU A 155 -2.76 3.29 -22.20
CA LEU A 155 -2.97 2.88 -20.82
C LEU A 155 -4.40 3.15 -20.36
N ILE A 156 -5.00 2.14 -19.72
CA ILE A 156 -6.12 2.34 -18.79
C ILE A 156 -5.54 2.37 -17.38
N VAL A 157 -5.92 3.33 -16.54
CA VAL A 157 -5.45 3.40 -15.15
C VAL A 157 -6.63 3.19 -14.21
N ALA A 158 -6.51 2.25 -13.28
CA ALA A 158 -7.55 1.97 -12.29
C ALA A 158 -6.98 2.02 -10.88
N GLY A 159 -7.70 2.65 -9.95
CA GLY A 159 -7.27 2.71 -8.57
C GLY A 159 -8.36 3.18 -7.62
N GLY A 160 -8.25 2.70 -6.37
CA GLY A 160 -9.10 3.10 -5.26
C GLY A 160 -8.35 3.96 -4.25
N SER A 161 -9.03 4.89 -3.56
CA SER A 161 -8.41 5.73 -2.51
C SER A 161 -7.20 6.51 -3.08
N ILE A 162 -6.02 6.46 -2.46
CA ILE A 162 -4.79 7.05 -3.02
C ILE A 162 -4.41 6.46 -4.38
N GLY A 163 -4.82 5.23 -4.70
CA GLY A 163 -4.71 4.66 -6.05
C GLY A 163 -5.57 5.41 -7.07
N GLY A 164 -6.76 5.86 -6.66
CA GLY A 164 -7.62 6.70 -7.49
C GLY A 164 -7.05 8.10 -7.68
N GLN A 165 -6.34 8.64 -6.68
CA GLN A 165 -5.58 9.90 -6.82
C GLN A 165 -4.48 9.76 -7.86
N GLN A 166 -3.74 8.64 -7.85
CA GLN A 166 -2.75 8.33 -8.89
C GLN A 166 -3.40 8.23 -10.27
N ALA A 167 -4.56 7.58 -10.40
CA ALA A 167 -5.29 7.48 -11.67
C ALA A 167 -5.72 8.86 -12.21
N LEU A 168 -6.23 9.75 -11.34
CA LEU A 168 -6.55 11.13 -11.71
C LEU A 168 -5.29 11.90 -12.17
N GLU A 169 -4.20 11.80 -11.42
CA GLU A 169 -2.95 12.48 -11.74
C GLU A 169 -2.33 11.97 -13.06
N TRP A 170 -2.49 10.69 -13.38
CA TRP A 170 -2.13 10.11 -14.69
C TRP A 170 -2.89 10.77 -15.84
N ALA A 171 -4.22 10.92 -15.73
CA ALA A 171 -5.03 11.57 -16.75
C ALA A 171 -4.65 13.04 -16.98
N VAL A 172 -4.20 13.72 -15.92
CA VAL A 172 -3.77 15.12 -16.01
C VAL A 172 -2.36 15.25 -16.59
N CYS A 173 -1.42 14.41 -16.15
CA CYS A 173 -0.01 14.54 -16.51
C CYS A 173 0.33 13.95 -17.89
N TYR A 174 -0.38 12.91 -18.32
CA TYR A 174 -0.09 12.16 -19.55
C TYR A 174 -1.37 11.83 -20.35
N PRO A 175 -2.19 12.84 -20.71
CA PRO A 175 -3.47 12.63 -21.40
C PRO A 175 -3.31 11.95 -22.78
N GLU A 176 -2.13 12.03 -23.40
CA GLU A 176 -1.81 11.39 -24.67
C GLU A 176 -1.63 9.87 -24.56
N LEU A 177 -1.29 9.37 -23.37
CA LEU A 177 -1.07 7.95 -23.09
C LEU A 177 -2.31 7.29 -22.48
N VAL A 178 -3.09 8.04 -21.70
CA VAL A 178 -4.21 7.51 -20.91
C VAL A 178 -5.51 7.56 -21.70
N ASP A 179 -6.04 6.38 -22.04
CA ASP A 179 -7.31 6.28 -22.75
C ASP A 179 -8.51 6.35 -21.80
N LYS A 180 -8.39 5.75 -20.62
CA LYS A 180 -9.47 5.69 -19.61
C LYS A 180 -8.91 5.68 -18.20
N VAL A 181 -9.69 6.23 -17.27
CA VAL A 181 -9.44 6.12 -15.84
C VAL A 181 -10.63 5.53 -15.10
N ILE A 182 -10.35 4.67 -14.12
CA ILE A 182 -11.34 4.10 -13.20
C ILE A 182 -10.95 4.56 -11.80
N VAL A 183 -11.75 5.47 -11.24
CA VAL A 183 -11.46 6.14 -9.98
C VAL A 183 -12.51 5.72 -8.95
N VAL A 184 -12.08 5.04 -7.89
CA VAL A 184 -12.98 4.50 -6.86
C VAL A 184 -12.67 5.15 -5.51
N ALA A 185 -13.67 5.72 -4.84
CA ALA A 185 -13.55 6.28 -3.49
C ALA A 185 -12.31 7.19 -3.30
N ALA A 186 -12.10 8.10 -4.25
CA ALA A 186 -10.97 9.02 -4.26
C ALA A 186 -11.44 10.44 -4.57
N THR A 187 -10.58 11.41 -4.23
CA THR A 187 -10.82 12.84 -4.40
C THR A 187 -9.60 13.49 -5.06
N SER A 188 -9.78 14.58 -5.78
CA SER A 188 -8.67 15.37 -6.35
C SER A 188 -7.80 16.04 -5.27
N ALA A 189 -8.36 16.30 -4.10
CA ALA A 189 -7.65 16.83 -2.94
C ALA A 189 -8.26 16.32 -1.64
N LEU A 190 -7.43 16.08 -0.63
CA LEU A 190 -7.89 15.67 0.70
C LEU A 190 -8.67 16.80 1.39
N THR A 191 -9.73 16.43 2.11
CA THR A 191 -10.45 17.35 2.98
C THR A 191 -9.65 17.66 4.24
N ALA A 192 -9.95 18.78 4.90
CA ALA A 192 -9.33 19.13 6.18
C ALA A 192 -9.46 17.99 7.23
N GLN A 193 -10.60 17.30 7.26
CA GLN A 193 -10.82 16.17 8.16
C GLN A 193 -9.92 14.97 7.82
N ALA A 194 -9.77 14.61 6.54
CA ALA A 194 -8.88 13.53 6.12
C ALA A 194 -7.40 13.84 6.44
N ILE A 195 -7.02 15.12 6.31
CA ILE A 195 -5.70 15.60 6.73
C ILE A 195 -5.52 15.46 8.24
N ALA A 196 -6.53 15.84 9.04
CA ALA A 196 -6.49 15.72 10.50
C ALA A 196 -6.33 14.26 10.96
N PHE A 197 -7.08 13.31 10.38
CA PHE A 197 -6.91 11.88 10.69
C PHE A 197 -5.51 11.38 10.35
N SER A 198 -4.97 11.80 9.19
CA SER A 198 -3.62 11.45 8.78
C SER A 198 -2.57 12.02 9.76
N GLU A 199 -2.81 13.22 10.28
CA GLU A 199 -1.92 13.83 11.28
C GLU A 199 -1.95 13.10 12.61
N VAL A 200 -3.12 12.70 13.12
CA VAL A 200 -3.21 11.89 14.34
C VAL A 200 -2.45 10.57 14.18
N GLY A 201 -2.57 9.91 13.02
CA GLY A 201 -1.79 8.71 12.71
C GLY A 201 -0.28 8.95 12.73
N ARG A 202 0.19 10.06 12.13
CA ARG A 202 1.61 10.44 12.17
C ARG A 202 2.08 10.72 13.59
N GLN A 203 1.31 11.47 14.38
CA GLN A 203 1.66 11.79 15.77
C GLN A 203 1.73 10.53 16.63
N ALA A 204 0.81 9.59 16.46
CA ALA A 204 0.85 8.31 17.17
C ALA A 204 2.16 7.54 16.89
N ILE A 205 2.63 7.54 15.64
CA ILE A 205 3.91 6.92 15.26
C ILE A 205 5.10 7.70 15.84
N MET A 206 5.14 9.01 15.66
CA MET A 206 6.30 9.84 16.03
C MET A 206 6.49 9.99 17.55
N LEU A 207 5.42 9.86 18.33
CA LEU A 207 5.47 9.89 19.80
C LEU A 207 5.86 8.54 20.42
N ASP A 208 5.87 7.46 19.65
CA ASP A 208 6.42 6.18 20.13
C ASP A 208 7.93 6.34 20.37
N PRO A 209 8.46 6.07 21.58
CA PRO A 209 9.89 6.20 21.87
C PRO A 209 10.79 5.39 20.93
N ARG A 210 10.26 4.30 20.34
CA ARG A 210 10.99 3.46 19.37
C ARG A 210 11.06 4.08 17.98
N TRP A 211 10.36 5.18 17.70
CA TRP A 211 10.47 5.89 16.43
C TRP A 211 11.87 6.49 16.24
N GLN A 212 12.57 6.88 17.31
CA GLN A 212 13.98 7.32 17.25
C GLN A 212 14.27 8.36 16.14
N GLY A 213 13.39 9.36 15.95
CA GLY A 213 13.58 10.35 14.89
C GLY A 213 13.42 9.80 13.46
N GLY A 214 12.88 8.59 13.33
CA GLY A 214 12.79 7.80 12.09
C GLY A 214 14.07 7.07 11.69
N ASP A 215 15.09 7.03 12.56
CA ASP A 215 16.35 6.28 12.37
C ASP A 215 16.39 5.03 13.29
N TYR A 216 15.33 4.23 13.29
CA TYR A 216 15.25 2.98 14.08
C TYR A 216 15.84 1.77 13.35
N PRO A 217 16.46 0.80 14.06
CA PRO A 217 16.93 -0.44 13.46
C PRO A 217 15.79 -1.31 12.90
N PRO A 218 16.05 -2.13 11.86
CA PRO A 218 15.07 -3.11 11.38
C PRO A 218 14.56 -4.03 12.50
N GLY A 219 13.24 -4.16 12.61
CA GLY A 219 12.59 -4.94 13.67
C GLY A 219 12.48 -4.22 15.02
N GLU A 220 13.03 -3.00 15.14
CA GLU A 220 13.02 -2.22 16.37
C GLU A 220 12.16 -0.95 16.31
N GLY A 221 11.21 -0.89 15.38
CA GLY A 221 10.43 0.30 15.08
C GLY A 221 9.31 0.63 16.07
N PRO A 222 8.57 1.73 15.78
CA PRO A 222 7.46 2.23 16.59
C PRO A 222 6.18 1.38 16.44
N ASP A 223 6.25 0.10 16.80
CA ASP A 223 5.17 -0.86 16.59
C ASP A 223 3.86 -0.45 17.29
N ALA A 224 3.95 0.13 18.48
CA ALA A 224 2.77 0.55 19.23
C ALA A 224 2.12 1.79 18.61
N GLY A 225 2.92 2.79 18.24
CA GLY A 225 2.46 3.96 17.52
C GLY A 225 1.84 3.62 16.16
N LEU A 226 2.48 2.71 15.40
CA LEU A 226 1.97 2.22 14.13
C LEU A 226 0.66 1.44 14.29
N ALA A 227 0.54 0.61 15.32
CA ALA A 227 -0.70 -0.10 15.63
C ALA A 227 -1.85 0.88 15.93
N ILE A 228 -1.61 1.95 16.70
CA ILE A 228 -2.60 3.00 16.97
C ILE A 228 -3.02 3.71 15.70
N ALA A 229 -2.05 4.11 14.86
CA ALA A 229 -2.34 4.72 13.57
C ALA A 229 -3.20 3.80 12.68
N ARG A 230 -2.93 2.49 12.69
CA ARG A 230 -3.73 1.50 11.95
C ARG A 230 -5.14 1.34 12.53
N MET A 231 -5.30 1.34 13.86
CA MET A 231 -6.61 1.31 14.51
C MET A 231 -7.47 2.50 14.06
N LEU A 232 -6.91 3.71 14.10
CA LEU A 232 -7.59 4.92 13.61
C LEU A 232 -7.98 4.78 12.13
N GLY A 233 -7.04 4.34 11.29
CA GLY A 233 -7.32 4.10 9.87
C GLY A 233 -8.49 3.13 9.66
N MET A 234 -8.48 1.98 10.35
CA MET A 234 -9.55 0.99 10.24
C MET A 234 -10.92 1.52 10.65
N ILE A 235 -10.98 2.42 11.64
CA ILE A 235 -12.22 3.10 12.03
C ILE A 235 -12.72 3.95 10.86
N THR A 236 -11.84 4.73 10.22
CA THR A 236 -12.23 5.60 9.10
C THR A 236 -12.58 4.87 7.80
N TYR A 237 -12.30 3.57 7.69
CA TYR A 237 -12.54 2.78 6.46
C TYR A 237 -13.88 2.04 6.47
N GLN A 238 -14.62 2.10 7.57
CA GLN A 238 -15.89 1.41 7.75
C GLN A 238 -17.00 2.44 7.94
N SER A 239 -18.24 2.07 7.63
CA SER A 239 -19.39 2.89 8.01
C SER A 239 -19.76 2.64 9.47
N GLU A 240 -20.42 3.63 10.07
CA GLU A 240 -20.95 3.53 11.43
C GLU A 240 -21.92 2.33 11.55
N GLU A 241 -22.81 2.14 10.58
CA GLU A 241 -23.80 1.06 10.57
C GLU A 241 -23.13 -0.32 10.52
N ALA A 242 -22.06 -0.48 9.73
CA ALA A 242 -21.31 -1.73 9.66
C ALA A 242 -20.63 -2.05 11.00
N MET A 243 -20.11 -1.04 11.71
CA MET A 243 -19.53 -1.23 13.03
C MET A 243 -20.61 -1.61 14.06
N GLU A 244 -21.75 -0.93 14.05
CA GLU A 244 -22.86 -1.20 14.96
C GLU A 244 -23.41 -2.63 14.75
N LEU A 245 -23.64 -3.04 13.50
CA LEU A 245 -24.12 -4.37 13.16
C LEU A 245 -23.14 -5.47 13.60
N ARG A 246 -21.83 -5.23 13.45
CA ARG A 246 -20.79 -6.23 13.69
C ARG A 246 -20.41 -6.35 15.17
N PHE A 247 -20.29 -5.21 15.85
CA PHE A 247 -19.74 -5.14 17.20
C PHE A 247 -20.77 -4.63 18.21
N SER A 248 -21.34 -3.44 18.00
CA SER A 248 -22.14 -2.73 19.00
C SER A 248 -21.44 -2.74 20.37
N ARG A 249 -22.18 -2.86 21.46
CA ARG A 249 -21.67 -2.98 22.85
C ARG A 249 -21.36 -4.43 23.25
N ARG A 250 -21.18 -5.34 22.28
CA ARG A 250 -20.93 -6.76 22.59
C ARG A 250 -19.48 -6.92 23.07
N PRO A 251 -19.25 -7.57 24.22
CA PRO A 251 -17.90 -7.88 24.65
C PRO A 251 -17.23 -8.81 23.64
N ALA A 252 -15.93 -8.60 23.41
CA ALA A 252 -15.12 -9.49 22.60
C ALA A 252 -15.22 -10.91 23.20
N ARG A 253 -15.85 -11.84 22.48
CA ARG A 253 -15.94 -13.25 22.89
C ARG A 253 -14.73 -13.99 22.32
N ASN A 254 -13.99 -14.70 23.19
CA ASN A 254 -12.90 -15.60 22.83
C ASN A 254 -11.92 -15.05 21.79
N CYS A 255 -11.02 -14.16 22.20
CA CYS A 255 -9.79 -13.90 21.46
C CYS A 255 -8.60 -14.25 22.35
N GLU A 256 -7.72 -15.11 21.86
CA GLU A 256 -6.35 -15.28 22.41
C GLU A 256 -5.48 -14.03 22.18
N VAL A 257 -6.00 -13.05 21.45
CA VAL A 257 -5.35 -11.76 21.19
C VAL A 257 -5.41 -10.90 22.46
N PRO A 258 -4.28 -10.40 22.97
CA PRO A 258 -4.26 -9.49 24.12
C PRO A 258 -5.21 -8.32 23.88
N SER A 259 -5.95 -7.93 24.92
CA SER A 259 -6.76 -6.72 24.87
C SER A 259 -5.91 -5.55 24.34
N PRO A 260 -6.44 -4.71 23.42
CA PRO A 260 -5.75 -3.50 23.00
C PRO A 260 -5.50 -2.57 24.20
N THR A 261 -6.24 -2.74 25.30
CA THR A 261 -5.95 -2.13 26.58
C THR A 261 -4.96 -2.97 27.37
N ARG A 262 -3.82 -2.38 27.77
CA ARG A 262 -2.91 -2.97 28.78
C ARG A 262 -3.56 -3.13 30.16
N THR A 263 -4.76 -2.57 30.33
CA THR A 263 -5.58 -2.64 31.54
C THR A 263 -6.74 -3.61 31.30
N PRO A 264 -6.72 -4.82 31.89
CA PRO A 264 -7.74 -5.86 31.63
C PRO A 264 -9.17 -5.44 31.99
N SER A 265 -9.34 -4.57 32.99
CA SER A 265 -10.65 -4.10 33.44
C SER A 265 -11.29 -3.06 32.52
N LEU A 266 -10.51 -2.33 31.72
CA LEU A 266 -11.01 -1.24 30.88
C LEU A 266 -11.68 -1.76 29.59
N GLY A 267 -11.15 -2.84 29.00
CA GLY A 267 -11.66 -3.41 27.74
C GLY A 267 -12.94 -4.25 27.86
N THR A 268 -13.49 -4.41 29.07
CA THR A 268 -14.68 -5.24 29.33
C THR A 268 -15.91 -4.45 29.77
N ARG A 269 -15.73 -3.16 30.10
CA ARG A 269 -16.81 -2.26 30.50
C ARG A 269 -17.00 -1.21 29.42
N PHE A 270 -18.08 -1.35 28.66
CA PHE A 270 -18.55 -0.28 27.77
C PHE A 270 -19.35 0.78 28.54
N ASP A 271 -19.45 0.62 29.86
CA ASP A 271 -20.27 1.41 30.78
C ASP A 271 -19.66 2.80 31.09
N VAL A 272 -18.55 3.15 30.44
CA VAL A 272 -17.86 4.42 30.63
C VAL A 272 -18.23 5.37 29.49
N GLU A 273 -19.50 5.78 29.53
CA GLU A 273 -19.95 7.11 29.11
C GLU A 273 -20.65 7.77 30.30
#